data_AF-A0AAJ7JH73-F1
#
_entry.id   AF-A0AAJ7JH73-F1
#
_cell.length_a   1.000
_cell.length_b   1.000
_cell.length_c   1.000
_cell.angle_alpha   90.00
_cell.angle_beta   90.00
_cell.angle_gamma   90.00
#
_symmetry.space_group_name_H-M   'P 1'
#
loop_
_entity.id
_entity.type
_entity.pdbx_description
1 polymer ?
#
loop_
_entity_poly.entity_id
_entity_poly.type
_entity_poly.pdbx_seq_one_letter_code
_entity_poly.pdbx_strand_id
1 'polypeptide(L)'
;MGRRSSEEGVSDLPVLIEDDLCERLATMDSRARRTRLRSVVGICLFLALTGIIYLGYFCPDHVCALTSREIKESIRLSEGLSGSGLSSVSVELEKNGLLSMHPAFRLQSIQGSLGYDDVFTNDTFQFDINGHDVMVFLHIQKTGGTLFGKHLVRDLDLQRPCSCQRRRKRCFCFRPNRNENWLFSRYSTGWKCGLHADWTELTSCVDAELNKIEGDGIKRRYFYITIIRDPVARYLSEFRHVQRGATWRGARHWCAGTQANIPQCYPGSSWQGVSLEQFMACPYNLASNRQTRMLADLSIVGCYNSTLSNLERDRLMLASAKHNLQFMPFFMLTEYQKVGQYSFEETFGMRFAIAFEQHNATLSAATMATLSPEQLDAVRKLNRLDLELYEFAKNLAFQRFKRLRDRDPYFVQRFQHLGELPSRQSATEFNWDSVIEDTTDVE
;
A
#
# COMPACT_ATOMS: atom_id res chain seq x y z
N MET A 1 -77.95 -47.50 -14.62
CA MET A 1 -77.64 -47.24 -16.04
C MET A 1 -76.16 -47.54 -16.21
N GLY A 2 -75.75 -48.79 -16.47
CA GLY A 2 -75.67 -49.48 -17.78
C GLY A 2 -74.21 -49.40 -18.25
N ARG A 3 -73.44 -50.42 -18.71
CA ARG A 3 -73.52 -51.85 -19.07
C ARG A 3 -72.06 -52.37 -18.92
N ARG A 4 -71.77 -53.48 -18.21
CA ARG A 4 -71.59 -54.90 -18.66
C ARG A 4 -70.39 -55.22 -19.59
N SER A 5 -69.55 -56.16 -19.08
CA SER A 5 -68.83 -57.31 -19.74
C SER A 5 -67.77 -57.00 -20.82
N SER A 6 -66.66 -57.71 -21.04
CA SER A 6 -66.10 -59.06 -20.69
C SER A 6 -64.68 -59.11 -21.33
N GLU A 7 -63.61 -59.55 -20.65
CA GLU A 7 -62.98 -60.90 -20.64
C GLU A 7 -62.06 -61.28 -21.83
N GLU A 8 -60.89 -61.86 -21.48
CA GLU A 8 -59.89 -62.64 -22.27
C GLU A 8 -59.03 -61.91 -23.34
N GLY A 9 -57.73 -62.16 -23.58
CA GLY A 9 -56.68 -63.07 -23.08
C GLY A 9 -55.53 -63.18 -24.11
N VAL A 10 -54.29 -63.41 -23.63
CA VAL A 10 -53.12 -64.05 -24.31
C VAL A 10 -52.08 -63.21 -25.11
N SER A 11 -50.87 -63.17 -24.53
CA SER A 11 -49.46 -63.28 -25.03
C SER A 11 -48.94 -62.65 -26.35
N ASP A 12 -47.86 -61.85 -26.29
CA ASP A 12 -46.49 -62.25 -26.73
C ASP A 12 -45.41 -61.11 -26.68
N LEU A 13 -44.25 -61.48 -26.11
CA LEU A 13 -42.83 -61.10 -26.34
C LEU A 13 -42.35 -59.63 -26.56
N PRO A 14 -41.26 -59.18 -25.89
CA PRO A 14 -40.75 -57.80 -25.98
C PRO A 14 -39.72 -57.59 -27.10
N VAL A 15 -39.84 -56.45 -27.79
CA VAL A 15 -38.79 -55.83 -28.61
C VAL A 15 -37.91 -55.00 -27.67
N LEU A 16 -36.80 -55.58 -27.21
CA LEU A 16 -35.76 -54.93 -26.40
C LEU A 16 -34.37 -55.30 -26.95
N ILE A 17 -34.04 -54.90 -28.19
CA ILE A 17 -32.71 -55.18 -28.77
C ILE A 17 -32.07 -53.96 -29.49
N GLU A 18 -32.77 -52.86 -29.77
CA GLU A 18 -32.14 -51.74 -30.52
C GLU A 18 -31.44 -50.65 -29.68
N ASP A 19 -31.78 -50.46 -28.39
CA ASP A 19 -31.19 -49.37 -27.60
C ASP A 19 -29.81 -49.69 -26.96
N ASP A 20 -29.51 -50.97 -26.67
CA ASP A 20 -28.26 -51.37 -25.98
C ASP A 20 -27.02 -51.35 -26.91
N LEU A 21 -27.22 -51.37 -28.23
CA LEU A 21 -26.10 -51.37 -29.18
C LEU A 21 -25.47 -49.97 -29.34
N CYS A 22 -26.28 -48.91 -29.20
CA CYS A 22 -25.84 -47.53 -29.37
C CYS A 22 -25.06 -47.02 -28.14
N GLU A 23 -25.47 -47.42 -26.92
CA GLU A 23 -24.73 -47.11 -25.68
C GLU A 23 -23.36 -47.82 -25.58
N ARG A 24 -23.27 -49.06 -26.08
CA ARG A 24 -22.00 -49.82 -26.06
C ARG A 24 -20.97 -49.27 -27.05
N LEU A 25 -21.39 -48.77 -28.20
CA LEU A 25 -20.50 -48.11 -29.17
C LEU A 25 -19.95 -46.78 -28.65
N ALA A 26 -20.78 -45.95 -28.01
CA ALA A 26 -20.36 -44.67 -27.45
C ALA A 26 -19.38 -44.81 -26.26
N THR A 27 -19.55 -45.84 -25.44
CA THR A 27 -18.68 -46.10 -24.27
C THR A 27 -17.32 -46.68 -24.67
N MET A 28 -17.24 -47.50 -25.71
CA MET A 28 -15.97 -48.04 -26.23
C MET A 28 -15.07 -46.95 -26.86
N ASP A 29 -15.65 -45.99 -27.57
CA ASP A 29 -14.91 -44.90 -28.23
C ASP A 29 -14.31 -43.89 -27.21
N SER A 30 -15.02 -43.64 -26.11
CA SER A 30 -14.56 -42.77 -25.02
C SER A 30 -13.36 -43.34 -24.24
N ARG A 31 -13.31 -44.66 -24.03
CA ARG A 31 -12.18 -45.34 -23.37
C ARG A 31 -10.95 -45.34 -24.26
N ALA A 32 -11.09 -45.68 -25.54
CA ALA A 32 -9.98 -45.68 -26.49
C ALA A 32 -9.31 -44.29 -26.62
N ARG A 33 -10.11 -43.22 -26.66
CA ARG A 33 -9.63 -41.83 -26.73
C ARG A 33 -8.88 -41.39 -25.46
N ARG A 34 -9.34 -41.82 -24.27
CA ARG A 34 -8.71 -41.51 -22.98
C ARG A 34 -7.37 -42.25 -22.81
N THR A 35 -7.24 -43.48 -23.33
CA THR A 35 -5.98 -44.24 -23.30
C THR A 35 -4.95 -43.66 -24.28
N ARG A 36 -5.37 -43.25 -25.49
CA ARG A 36 -4.49 -42.56 -26.45
C ARG A 36 -4.00 -41.21 -25.92
N LEU A 37 -4.87 -40.42 -25.29
CA LEU A 37 -4.48 -39.13 -24.69
C LEU A 37 -3.44 -39.31 -23.56
N ARG A 38 -3.64 -40.30 -22.69
CA ARG A 38 -2.66 -40.62 -21.62
C ARG A 38 -1.31 -41.07 -22.18
N SER A 39 -1.33 -41.85 -23.26
CA SER A 39 -0.10 -42.28 -23.95
C SER A 39 0.63 -41.10 -24.59
N VAL A 40 -0.08 -40.18 -25.26
CA VAL A 40 0.51 -38.96 -25.85
C VAL A 40 1.08 -38.04 -24.77
N VAL A 41 0.36 -37.83 -23.66
CA VAL A 41 0.87 -37.04 -22.53
C VAL A 41 2.12 -37.68 -21.91
N GLY A 42 2.15 -39.01 -21.79
CA GLY A 42 3.32 -39.75 -21.33
C GLY A 42 4.53 -39.57 -22.25
N ILE A 43 4.33 -39.64 -23.58
CA ILE A 43 5.38 -39.41 -24.57
C ILE A 43 5.89 -37.96 -24.51
N CYS A 44 5.00 -36.97 -24.40
CA CYS A 44 5.40 -35.57 -24.28
C CYS A 44 6.20 -35.30 -23.00
N LEU A 45 5.81 -35.88 -21.86
CA LEU A 45 6.55 -35.77 -20.61
C LEU A 45 7.93 -36.44 -20.70
N PHE A 46 8.00 -37.61 -21.33
CA PHE A 46 9.27 -38.30 -21.56
C PHE A 46 10.20 -37.45 -22.44
N LEU A 47 9.71 -36.92 -23.57
CA LEU A 47 10.48 -36.05 -24.47
C LEU A 47 10.95 -34.77 -23.79
N ALA A 48 10.11 -34.16 -22.95
CA ALA A 48 10.48 -32.96 -22.19
C ALA A 48 11.58 -33.27 -21.16
N LEU A 49 11.46 -34.37 -20.42
CA LEU A 49 12.48 -34.80 -19.44
C LEU A 49 13.80 -35.16 -20.12
N THR A 50 13.75 -35.90 -21.23
CA THR A 50 14.97 -36.20 -22.00
C THR A 50 15.57 -34.94 -22.62
N GLY A 51 14.76 -33.97 -23.04
CA GLY A 51 15.22 -32.68 -23.54
C GLY A 51 15.92 -31.84 -22.46
N ILE A 52 15.38 -31.82 -21.24
CA ILE A 52 15.99 -31.13 -20.09
C ILE A 52 17.32 -31.79 -19.71
N ILE A 53 17.37 -33.12 -19.67
CA ILE A 53 18.61 -33.86 -19.36
C ILE A 53 19.64 -33.67 -20.48
N TYR A 54 19.24 -33.74 -21.75
CA TYR A 54 20.13 -33.56 -22.89
C TYR A 54 20.67 -32.12 -22.95
N LEU A 55 19.82 -31.11 -22.82
CA LEU A 55 20.24 -29.71 -22.79
C LEU A 55 21.08 -29.40 -21.54
N GLY A 56 20.71 -29.94 -20.38
CA GLY A 56 21.48 -29.76 -19.14
C GLY A 56 22.84 -30.46 -19.14
N TYR A 57 23.00 -31.55 -19.89
CA TYR A 57 24.26 -32.29 -19.97
C TYR A 57 25.18 -31.80 -21.10
N PHE A 58 24.62 -31.28 -22.21
CA PHE A 58 25.39 -30.86 -23.39
C PHE A 58 25.47 -29.33 -23.62
N CYS A 59 24.75 -28.49 -22.88
CA CYS A 59 24.92 -27.03 -22.94
C CYS A 59 25.71 -26.49 -21.74
N PRO A 60 27.01 -26.16 -21.91
CA PRO A 60 27.77 -25.45 -20.88
C PRO A 60 27.32 -23.98 -20.76
N ASP A 61 27.38 -23.44 -19.55
CA ASP A 61 26.73 -22.23 -19.01
C ASP A 61 27.01 -20.87 -19.70
N HIS A 62 27.44 -20.81 -20.95
CA HIS A 62 27.86 -19.56 -21.60
C HIS A 62 27.18 -19.22 -22.94
N VAL A 63 26.23 -20.00 -23.46
CA VAL A 63 25.66 -19.72 -24.81
C VAL A 63 24.13 -19.85 -24.94
N CYS A 64 23.35 -19.87 -23.85
CA CYS A 64 21.87 -19.88 -23.95
C CYS A 64 21.18 -18.79 -23.14
N ALA A 65 21.81 -17.61 -23.03
CA ALA A 65 21.09 -16.39 -22.69
C ALA A 65 20.37 -15.88 -23.95
N LEU A 66 19.04 -15.93 -23.96
CA LEU A 66 18.21 -15.19 -24.91
C LEU A 66 18.43 -13.69 -24.67
N THR A 67 19.44 -13.14 -25.33
CA THR A 67 19.74 -11.70 -25.36
C THR A 67 18.70 -10.95 -26.19
N SER A 68 18.21 -9.86 -25.61
CA SER A 68 17.33 -8.84 -26.18
C SER A 68 17.78 -8.39 -27.57
N ARG A 69 16.89 -8.49 -28.55
CA ARG A 69 17.07 -7.85 -29.86
C ARG A 69 16.93 -6.34 -29.72
N GLU A 70 18.00 -5.64 -30.09
CA GLU A 70 18.01 -4.23 -30.44
C GLU A 70 16.93 -3.93 -31.50
N ILE A 71 16.12 -2.90 -31.27
CA ILE A 71 15.36 -2.22 -32.32
C ILE A 71 15.97 -0.84 -32.48
N LYS A 72 16.65 -0.65 -33.60
CA LYS A 72 17.19 0.62 -34.08
C LYS A 72 16.33 1.06 -35.27
N GLU A 73 16.17 2.39 -35.39
CA GLU A 73 15.52 3.18 -36.46
C GLU A 73 13.98 3.30 -36.36
N SER A 74 13.36 4.48 -36.51
CA SER A 74 13.74 5.64 -37.33
C SER A 74 13.26 6.97 -36.74
N ILE A 75 14.16 7.96 -36.74
CA ILE A 75 13.86 9.39 -36.64
C ILE A 75 13.01 9.78 -37.87
N ARG A 76 11.83 10.35 -37.65
CA ARG A 76 11.16 11.23 -38.60
C ARG A 76 10.72 12.49 -37.87
N LEU A 77 11.41 13.58 -38.19
CA LEU A 77 10.98 14.95 -37.93
C LEU A 77 9.72 15.24 -38.74
N SER A 78 8.69 15.76 -38.09
CA SER A 78 7.67 16.58 -38.75
C SER A 78 7.44 17.84 -37.90
N GLU A 79 7.95 18.96 -38.39
CA GLU A 79 7.46 20.29 -38.05
C GLU A 79 6.06 20.49 -38.66
N GLY A 80 5.17 21.22 -37.95
CA GLY A 80 3.84 21.58 -38.47
C GLY A 80 2.84 22.10 -37.44
N LEU A 81 3.10 23.30 -36.89
CA LEU A 81 2.20 24.42 -36.55
C LEU A 81 0.69 24.25 -36.20
N SER A 82 0.31 24.94 -35.11
CA SER A 82 -0.96 25.66 -34.80
C SER A 82 -2.18 24.82 -34.40
N GLY A 83 -2.99 25.14 -33.37
CA GLY A 83 -3.10 26.28 -32.46
C GLY A 83 -4.35 26.10 -31.55
N SER A 84 -4.58 27.09 -30.67
CA SER A 84 -5.62 27.21 -29.60
C SER A 84 -5.26 26.46 -28.30
N GLY A 85 -5.22 27.07 -27.12
CA GLY A 85 -5.70 28.37 -26.65
C GLY A 85 -6.57 28.14 -25.42
N LEU A 86 -5.99 28.13 -24.21
CA LEU A 86 -6.74 28.43 -23.00
C LEU A 86 -5.83 28.90 -21.86
N SER A 87 -6.26 29.98 -21.24
CA SER A 87 -5.57 30.87 -20.32
C SER A 87 -5.05 30.20 -19.04
N SER A 88 -3.74 30.31 -18.80
CA SER A 88 -3.17 30.15 -17.45
C SER A 88 -3.37 31.46 -16.69
N VAL A 89 -4.29 31.47 -15.73
CA VAL A 89 -4.41 32.53 -14.73
C VAL A 89 -3.21 32.39 -13.79
N SER A 90 -2.21 33.24 -14.00
CA SER A 90 -1.09 33.42 -13.09
C SER A 90 -1.60 34.05 -11.80
N VAL A 91 -1.78 33.23 -10.75
CA VAL A 91 -1.98 33.75 -9.39
C VAL A 91 -0.62 34.17 -8.87
N GLU A 92 -0.44 35.47 -8.72
CA GLU A 92 0.70 36.10 -8.05
C GLU A 92 0.85 35.52 -6.64
N LEU A 93 1.94 34.80 -6.40
CA LEU A 93 2.43 34.50 -5.06
C LEU A 93 3.95 34.76 -5.02
N GLU A 94 4.31 36.03 -5.21
CA GLU A 94 5.63 36.53 -4.85
C GLU A 94 5.53 37.39 -3.59
N LYS A 95 6.00 36.83 -2.47
CA LYS A 95 6.95 37.47 -1.53
C LYS A 95 7.10 36.59 -0.29
N ASN A 96 7.96 35.59 -0.43
CA ASN A 96 8.93 35.09 0.55
C ASN A 96 9.56 33.81 -0.02
N GLY A 97 10.55 34.01 -0.89
CA GLY A 97 11.22 32.92 -1.59
C GLY A 97 12.11 32.07 -0.69
N LEU A 98 11.92 30.74 -0.77
CA LEU A 98 13.01 29.76 -0.92
C LEU A 98 12.46 28.38 -1.29
N LEU A 99 11.79 28.25 -2.44
CA LEU A 99 11.70 26.97 -3.16
C LEU A 99 11.83 27.26 -4.66
N SER A 100 13.02 27.68 -5.07
CA SER A 100 13.45 27.40 -6.44
C SER A 100 13.47 25.87 -6.54
N MET A 101 12.47 25.28 -7.20
CA MET A 101 12.41 23.84 -7.41
C MET A 101 13.71 23.43 -8.09
N HIS A 102 14.58 22.76 -7.34
CA HIS A 102 15.75 22.10 -7.91
C HIS A 102 15.27 21.26 -9.11
N PRO A 103 15.95 21.31 -10.27
CA PRO A 103 15.56 20.52 -11.44
C PRO A 103 15.54 18.99 -11.19
N ALA A 104 16.01 18.56 -10.02
CA ALA A 104 15.92 17.18 -9.52
C ALA A 104 14.55 16.85 -8.88
N PHE A 105 13.78 17.84 -8.42
CA PHE A 105 12.38 17.68 -8.02
C PHE A 105 11.48 17.66 -9.25
N ARG A 106 11.86 16.89 -10.27
CA ARG A 106 10.87 16.40 -11.20
C ARG A 106 10.10 15.32 -10.46
N LEU A 107 8.96 15.69 -9.90
CA LEU A 107 7.84 14.76 -9.94
C LEU A 107 7.52 14.61 -11.44
N GLN A 108 8.33 13.85 -12.16
CA GLN A 108 7.86 13.18 -13.36
C GLN A 108 6.70 12.35 -12.83
N SER A 109 5.50 12.89 -13.00
CA SER A 109 4.20 12.28 -12.73
C SER A 109 4.38 10.77 -12.51
N ILE A 110 4.50 10.36 -11.24
CA ILE A 110 4.49 8.93 -10.91
C ILE A 110 3.28 8.41 -11.66
N GLN A 111 3.49 7.53 -12.64
CA GLN A 111 2.49 7.32 -13.67
C GLN A 111 1.18 6.85 -13.01
N GLY A 112 0.12 7.63 -13.17
CA GLY A 112 -1.17 7.37 -12.53
C GLY A 112 -1.33 7.87 -11.09
N SER A 113 -0.31 8.42 -10.44
CA SER A 113 -0.48 9.03 -9.10
C SER A 113 -1.26 10.33 -9.19
N LEU A 114 -2.24 10.49 -8.31
CA LEU A 114 -3.01 11.73 -8.16
C LEU A 114 -2.68 12.41 -6.84
N GLY A 115 -2.47 13.72 -6.90
CA GLY A 115 -2.12 14.54 -5.76
C GLY A 115 -3.31 15.26 -5.13
N TYR A 116 -3.06 16.03 -4.07
CA TYR A 116 -4.08 16.81 -3.37
C TYR A 116 -4.76 17.84 -4.28
N ASP A 117 -4.01 18.56 -5.10
CA ASP A 117 -4.59 19.58 -5.97
C ASP A 117 -5.49 18.94 -7.03
N ASP A 118 -5.14 17.76 -7.56
CA ASP A 118 -5.99 17.00 -8.50
C ASP A 118 -7.32 16.56 -7.87
N VAL A 119 -7.27 16.18 -6.59
CA VAL A 119 -8.43 15.72 -5.81
C VAL A 119 -9.32 16.90 -5.37
N PHE A 120 -8.72 18.03 -4.98
CA PHE A 120 -9.43 19.12 -4.33
C PHE A 120 -9.92 20.22 -5.29
N THR A 121 -9.20 20.47 -6.39
CA THR A 121 -9.59 21.53 -7.37
C THR A 121 -10.67 21.07 -8.33
N ASN A 122 -10.80 19.76 -8.53
CA ASN A 122 -11.82 19.19 -9.38
C ASN A 122 -13.03 18.77 -8.53
N ASP A 123 -14.06 19.62 -8.46
CA ASP A 123 -15.28 19.36 -7.68
C ASP A 123 -16.07 18.11 -8.17
N THR A 124 -15.71 17.54 -9.32
CA THR A 124 -16.27 16.26 -9.83
C THR A 124 -15.41 15.04 -9.47
N PHE A 125 -14.26 15.25 -8.85
CA PHE A 125 -13.38 14.15 -8.46
C PHE A 125 -14.03 13.32 -7.35
N GLN A 126 -14.06 12.01 -7.55
CA GLN A 126 -14.41 11.02 -6.54
C GLN A 126 -13.46 9.83 -6.68
N PHE A 127 -13.06 9.24 -5.55
CA PHE A 127 -12.35 7.98 -5.56
C PHE A 127 -13.28 6.89 -6.10
N ASP A 128 -12.94 6.32 -7.25
CA ASP A 128 -13.74 5.31 -7.92
C ASP A 128 -13.27 3.91 -7.50
N ILE A 129 -13.88 3.39 -6.43
CA ILE A 129 -13.62 2.03 -5.93
C ILE A 129 -14.03 0.94 -6.95
N ASN A 130 -14.99 1.22 -7.84
CA ASN A 130 -15.44 0.29 -8.87
C ASN A 130 -14.52 0.29 -10.10
N GLY A 131 -13.88 1.43 -10.37
CA GLY A 131 -12.87 1.65 -11.39
C GLY A 131 -11.52 1.00 -11.03
N HIS A 132 -10.43 1.72 -11.29
CA HIS A 132 -9.05 1.24 -11.12
C HIS A 132 -8.23 2.07 -10.13
N ASP A 133 -8.91 2.81 -9.27
CA ASP A 133 -8.27 3.61 -8.23
C ASP A 133 -7.75 2.71 -7.12
N VAL A 134 -6.53 2.97 -6.65
CA VAL A 134 -5.87 2.23 -5.58
C VAL A 134 -5.34 3.20 -4.54
N MET A 135 -5.80 3.03 -3.31
CA MET A 135 -5.25 3.71 -2.16
C MET A 135 -3.99 2.98 -1.69
N VAL A 136 -2.89 3.71 -1.50
CA VAL A 136 -1.60 3.15 -1.07
C VAL A 136 -1.24 3.72 0.29
N PHE A 137 -1.24 2.89 1.33
CA PHE A 137 -0.91 3.32 2.68
C PHE A 137 0.58 3.14 3.00
N LEU A 138 1.32 4.26 3.02
CA LEU A 138 2.71 4.31 3.47
C LEU A 138 2.75 4.34 5.00
N HIS A 139 3.05 3.19 5.62
CA HIS A 139 3.07 3.04 7.06
C HIS A 139 4.47 3.32 7.63
N ILE A 140 4.67 4.52 8.19
CA ILE A 140 5.90 4.87 8.93
C ILE A 140 5.85 4.25 10.34
N GLN A 141 6.97 3.70 10.82
CA GLN A 141 7.01 3.08 12.14
C GLN A 141 6.61 4.08 13.25
N LYS A 142 5.74 3.60 14.14
CA LYS A 142 5.34 4.27 15.40
C LYS A 142 4.55 5.57 15.22
N THR A 143 3.89 5.75 14.09
CA THR A 143 2.95 6.85 13.83
C THR A 143 1.48 6.45 14.06
N GLY A 144 1.22 5.35 14.78
CA GLY A 144 -0.16 4.87 14.99
C GLY A 144 -0.76 4.12 13.79
N GLY A 145 0.04 3.79 12.76
CA GLY A 145 -0.44 3.14 11.54
C GLY A 145 -1.04 1.74 11.72
N THR A 146 -0.75 1.04 12.83
CA THR A 146 -1.46 -0.20 13.19
C THR A 146 -2.96 0.05 13.39
N LEU A 147 -3.33 1.12 14.10
CA LEU A 147 -4.72 1.46 14.37
C LEU A 147 -5.42 1.95 13.10
N PHE A 148 -4.84 2.93 12.42
CA PHE A 148 -5.40 3.46 11.18
C PHE A 148 -5.51 2.42 10.06
N GLY A 149 -4.51 1.55 9.90
CA GLY A 149 -4.56 0.46 8.94
C GLY A 149 -5.71 -0.52 9.22
N LYS A 150 -6.11 -0.69 10.49
CA LYS A 150 -7.30 -1.47 10.85
C LYS A 150 -8.58 -0.73 10.52
N HIS A 151 -8.66 0.56 10.80
CA HIS A 151 -9.79 1.39 10.37
C HIS A 151 -10.03 1.26 8.86
N LEU A 152 -8.97 1.30 8.03
CA LEU A 152 -9.07 1.13 6.57
C LEU A 152 -9.65 -0.22 6.12
N VAL A 153 -9.41 -1.31 6.85
CA VAL A 153 -9.84 -2.66 6.42
C VAL A 153 -11.06 -3.18 7.18
N ARG A 154 -11.45 -2.56 8.29
CA ARG A 154 -12.55 -3.05 9.13
C ARG A 154 -13.71 -2.07 9.26
N ASP A 155 -13.42 -0.78 9.24
CA ASP A 155 -14.37 0.21 9.73
C ASP A 155 -14.92 1.10 8.62
N LEU A 156 -14.42 1.02 7.38
CA LEU A 156 -15.02 1.74 6.26
C LEU A 156 -16.38 1.16 5.87
N ASP A 157 -17.35 2.04 5.64
CA ASP A 157 -18.67 1.70 5.08
C ASP A 157 -18.54 1.51 3.56
N LEU A 158 -18.39 0.26 3.14
CA LEU A 158 -18.16 -0.13 1.76
C LEU A 158 -19.31 -1.01 1.26
N GLN A 159 -19.67 -0.84 -0.01
CA GLN A 159 -20.62 -1.74 -0.70
C GLN A 159 -20.19 -3.21 -0.57
N ARG A 160 -18.88 -3.48 -0.66
CA ARG A 160 -18.26 -4.77 -0.35
C ARG A 160 -17.19 -4.57 0.72
N PRO A 161 -17.47 -4.91 1.99
CA PRO A 161 -16.47 -4.84 3.06
C PRO A 161 -15.28 -5.76 2.79
N CYS A 162 -14.12 -5.44 3.36
CA CYS A 162 -12.97 -6.36 3.30
C CYS A 162 -13.26 -7.65 4.09
N SER A 163 -12.79 -8.78 3.57
CA SER A 163 -12.91 -10.07 4.25
C SER A 163 -11.68 -10.34 5.12
N CYS A 164 -11.81 -10.16 6.44
CA CYS A 164 -10.75 -10.40 7.42
C CYS A 164 -10.96 -11.74 8.15
N GLN A 165 -10.00 -12.66 8.06
CA GLN A 165 -10.05 -13.93 8.79
C GLN A 165 -9.38 -13.78 10.15
N ARG A 166 -10.01 -14.25 11.25
CA ARG A 166 -9.47 -14.12 12.62
C ARG A 166 -8.03 -14.63 12.82
N ARG A 167 -7.62 -15.66 12.06
CA ARG A 167 -6.27 -16.26 12.16
C ARG A 167 -5.25 -15.65 11.20
N ARG A 168 -5.64 -14.72 10.33
CA ARG A 168 -4.75 -14.10 9.35
C ARG A 168 -4.69 -12.61 9.62
N LYS A 169 -3.47 -12.07 9.74
CA LYS A 169 -3.26 -10.62 9.85
C LYS A 169 -3.78 -9.87 8.60
N ARG A 170 -3.84 -10.54 7.44
CA ARG A 170 -4.25 -9.96 6.15
C ARG A 170 -5.73 -10.17 5.84
N CYS A 171 -6.39 -9.11 5.42
CA CYS A 171 -7.76 -9.08 4.89
C CYS A 171 -7.76 -9.02 3.35
N PHE A 172 -8.83 -9.50 2.72
CA PHE A 172 -9.06 -9.34 1.29
C PHE A 172 -9.93 -8.12 1.04
N CYS A 173 -9.33 -7.03 0.54
CA CYS A 173 -10.02 -5.78 0.23
C CYS A 173 -10.24 -5.65 -1.27
N PHE A 174 -11.24 -6.40 -1.76
CA PHE A 174 -11.57 -6.43 -3.18
C PHE A 174 -12.62 -5.40 -3.57
N ARG A 175 -12.59 -4.98 -4.83
CA ARG A 175 -13.59 -4.10 -5.42
C ARG A 175 -15.00 -4.73 -5.34
N PRO A 176 -16.08 -3.92 -5.34
CA PRO A 176 -17.44 -4.46 -5.29
C PRO A 176 -17.78 -5.35 -6.48
N ASN A 177 -17.31 -5.01 -7.67
CA ASN A 177 -17.64 -5.65 -8.94
C ASN A 177 -16.66 -6.78 -9.36
N ARG A 178 -15.48 -6.90 -8.73
CA ARG A 178 -14.44 -7.87 -9.13
C ARG A 178 -13.41 -8.16 -8.04
N ASN A 179 -12.61 -9.21 -8.22
CA ASN A 179 -11.59 -9.63 -7.27
C ASN A 179 -10.23 -8.94 -7.50
N GLU A 180 -10.25 -7.62 -7.69
CA GLU A 180 -9.07 -6.74 -7.77
C GLU A 180 -8.96 -5.93 -6.47
N ASN A 181 -7.76 -5.55 -6.06
CA ASN A 181 -7.52 -4.78 -4.84
C ASN A 181 -7.74 -3.28 -5.09
N TRP A 182 -8.49 -2.63 -4.20
CA TRP A 182 -8.58 -1.16 -4.17
C TRP A 182 -7.66 -0.53 -3.10
N LEU A 183 -7.08 -1.35 -2.22
CA LEU A 183 -6.20 -0.91 -1.13
C LEU A 183 -4.89 -1.70 -1.16
N PHE A 184 -3.77 -0.98 -1.18
CA PHE A 184 -2.42 -1.52 -1.02
C PHE A 184 -1.87 -1.11 0.36
N SER A 185 -1.74 -2.07 1.28
CA SER A 185 -1.36 -1.83 2.68
C SER A 185 -0.87 -3.11 3.36
N ARG A 186 -0.26 -2.97 4.55
CA ARG A 186 0.09 -4.11 5.44
C ARG A 186 -1.08 -5.10 5.60
N TYR A 187 -2.29 -4.59 5.80
CA TYR A 187 -3.46 -5.40 6.15
C TYR A 187 -4.29 -5.84 4.94
N SER A 188 -3.98 -5.41 3.72
CA SER A 188 -4.66 -5.85 2.50
C SER A 188 -3.75 -6.71 1.60
N THR A 189 -2.66 -6.14 1.08
CA THR A 189 -1.72 -6.83 0.18
C THR A 189 -0.55 -7.44 0.93
N GLY A 190 -0.26 -6.97 2.14
CA GLY A 190 0.92 -7.34 2.91
C GLY A 190 2.14 -6.50 2.51
N TRP A 191 3.32 -6.90 2.97
CA TRP A 191 4.59 -6.20 2.70
C TRP A 191 5.19 -6.56 1.33
N LYS A 192 4.38 -6.46 0.27
CA LYS A 192 4.79 -6.83 -1.11
C LYS A 192 6.01 -6.06 -1.59
N CYS A 193 6.07 -4.77 -1.27
CA CYS A 193 7.19 -3.89 -1.61
C CYS A 193 8.30 -3.84 -0.55
N GLY A 194 8.25 -4.69 0.47
CA GLY A 194 9.18 -4.65 1.59
C GLY A 194 8.51 -4.26 2.90
N LEU A 195 9.09 -4.71 4.02
CA LEU A 195 8.62 -4.39 5.36
C LEU A 195 8.77 -2.89 5.63
N HIS A 196 7.65 -2.20 5.89
CA HIS A 196 7.61 -0.75 6.04
C HIS A 196 8.24 0.00 4.85
N ALA A 197 7.90 -0.44 3.63
CA ALA A 197 8.36 0.20 2.41
C ALA A 197 8.10 1.72 2.42
N ASP A 198 9.14 2.50 2.14
CA ASP A 198 9.09 3.95 2.13
C ASP A 198 8.60 4.54 0.80
N TRP A 199 8.59 5.87 0.65
CA TRP A 199 8.16 6.54 -0.57
C TRP A 199 8.95 6.07 -1.81
N THR A 200 10.27 5.92 -1.66
CA THR A 200 11.17 5.49 -2.75
C THR A 200 10.85 4.05 -3.16
N GLU A 201 10.64 3.17 -2.18
CA GLU A 201 10.30 1.77 -2.42
C GLU A 201 8.91 1.62 -3.02
N LEU A 202 7.88 2.28 -2.46
CA LEU A 202 6.49 2.10 -2.91
C LEU A 202 6.25 2.66 -4.31
N THR A 203 6.79 3.84 -4.62
CA THR A 203 6.58 4.49 -5.93
C THR A 203 7.27 3.76 -7.07
N SER A 204 8.30 2.96 -6.78
CA SER A 204 8.99 2.11 -7.76
C SER A 204 8.45 0.68 -7.84
N CYS A 205 7.57 0.26 -6.93
CA CYS A 205 7.17 -1.15 -6.77
C CYS A 205 5.67 -1.44 -6.93
N VAL A 206 4.78 -0.55 -6.46
CA VAL A 206 3.35 -0.88 -6.29
C VAL A 206 2.68 -1.30 -7.60
N ASP A 207 2.91 -0.59 -8.70
CA ASP A 207 2.32 -0.91 -9.99
C ASP A 207 2.75 -2.29 -10.50
N ALA A 208 4.05 -2.56 -10.47
CA ALA A 208 4.61 -3.85 -10.86
C ALA A 208 4.05 -5.01 -10.01
N GLU A 209 3.90 -4.83 -8.70
CA GLU A 209 3.33 -5.86 -7.83
C GLU A 209 1.84 -6.08 -8.07
N LEU A 210 1.06 -5.04 -8.39
CA LEU A 210 -0.35 -5.20 -8.74
C LEU A 210 -0.53 -5.85 -10.11
N ASN A 211 0.31 -5.51 -11.09
CA ASN A 211 0.31 -6.16 -12.40
C ASN A 211 0.59 -7.67 -12.30
N LYS A 212 1.50 -8.10 -11.41
CA LYS A 212 1.74 -9.53 -11.14
C LYS A 212 0.51 -10.26 -10.58
N ILE A 213 -0.38 -9.56 -9.88
CA ILE A 213 -1.54 -10.15 -9.19
C ILE A 213 -2.79 -10.11 -10.07
N GLU A 214 -2.99 -9.01 -10.81
CA GLU A 214 -4.24 -8.70 -11.51
C GLU A 214 -4.09 -8.70 -13.04
N GLY A 215 -2.87 -8.85 -13.55
CA GLY A 215 -2.53 -8.81 -14.97
C GLY A 215 -1.98 -7.46 -15.44
N ASP A 216 -1.24 -7.51 -16.54
CA ASP A 216 -0.72 -6.33 -17.24
C ASP A 216 -1.84 -5.62 -18.06
N GLY A 217 -1.71 -4.30 -18.25
CA GLY A 217 -2.61 -3.51 -19.11
C GLY A 217 -3.70 -2.73 -18.38
N ILE A 218 -3.81 -2.85 -17.06
CA ILE A 218 -4.72 -2.05 -16.24
C ILE A 218 -4.06 -0.70 -15.93
N LYS A 219 -4.64 0.39 -16.45
CA LYS A 219 -4.24 1.75 -16.07
C LYS A 219 -4.86 2.12 -14.72
N ARG A 220 -4.06 2.07 -13.66
CA ARG A 220 -4.49 2.42 -12.29
C ARG A 220 -4.20 3.87 -11.97
N ARG A 221 -4.97 4.42 -11.02
CA ARG A 221 -4.63 5.68 -10.36
C ARG A 221 -4.25 5.43 -8.91
N TYR A 222 -3.16 6.02 -8.44
CA TYR A 222 -2.60 5.77 -7.11
C TYR A 222 -2.80 6.96 -6.19
N PHE A 223 -3.32 6.68 -5.00
CA PHE A 223 -3.59 7.67 -3.96
C PHE A 223 -2.75 7.33 -2.73
N TYR A 224 -1.56 7.93 -2.65
CA TYR A 224 -0.65 7.72 -1.54
C TYR A 224 -1.12 8.45 -0.30
N ILE A 225 -1.21 7.74 0.82
CA ILE A 225 -1.59 8.29 2.11
C ILE A 225 -0.63 7.87 3.21
N THR A 226 -0.54 8.68 4.26
CA THR A 226 0.34 8.39 5.39
C THR A 226 -0.18 8.98 6.71
N ILE A 227 0.53 8.69 7.80
CA ILE A 227 0.32 9.28 9.11
C ILE A 227 1.65 9.84 9.62
N ILE A 228 1.58 11.06 10.13
CA ILE A 228 2.69 11.78 10.74
C ILE A 228 2.45 11.87 12.25
N ARG A 229 3.54 11.96 13.01
CA ARG A 229 3.52 12.05 14.47
C ARG A 229 4.58 13.02 14.98
N ASP A 230 4.35 13.61 16.15
CA ASP A 230 5.37 14.37 16.87
C ASP A 230 6.69 13.58 16.91
N PRO A 231 7.80 14.15 16.43
CA PRO A 231 9.05 13.43 16.26
C PRO A 231 9.64 12.88 17.54
N VAL A 232 9.49 13.61 18.66
CA VAL A 232 10.03 13.20 19.96
C VAL A 232 9.22 12.02 20.49
N ALA A 233 7.89 12.12 20.49
CA ALA A 233 7.00 11.04 20.90
C ALA A 233 7.16 9.80 20.02
N ARG A 234 7.32 9.98 18.69
CA ARG A 234 7.56 8.90 17.74
C ARG A 234 8.90 8.21 17.98
N TYR A 235 9.98 8.97 18.16
CA TYR A 235 11.33 8.43 18.44
C TYR A 235 11.35 7.64 19.74
N LEU A 236 10.75 8.16 20.81
CA LEU A 236 10.68 7.47 22.10
C LEU A 236 9.77 6.24 22.06
N SER A 237 8.70 6.29 21.26
CA SER A 237 7.86 5.12 21.00
C SER A 237 8.62 4.02 20.25
N GLU A 238 9.53 4.40 19.35
CA GLU A 238 10.41 3.48 18.64
C GLU A 238 11.46 2.89 19.57
N PHE A 239 12.17 3.73 20.34
CA PHE A 239 13.10 3.31 21.38
C PHE A 239 12.49 2.24 22.28
N ARG A 240 11.30 2.48 22.85
CA ARG A 240 10.64 1.50 23.73
C ARG A 240 10.24 0.22 23.01
N HIS A 241 9.96 0.28 21.71
CA HIS A 241 9.63 -0.91 20.93
C HIS A 241 10.87 -1.75 20.66
N VAL A 242 11.98 -1.09 20.30
CA VAL A 242 13.28 -1.70 20.07
C VAL A 242 13.83 -2.30 21.36
N GLN A 243 13.69 -1.60 22.49
CA GLN A 243 14.06 -2.09 23.81
C GLN A 243 13.34 -3.40 24.19
N ARG A 244 12.16 -3.65 23.64
CA ARG A 244 11.41 -4.92 23.80
C ARG A 244 11.70 -5.96 22.71
N GLY A 245 12.60 -5.69 21.77
CA GLY A 245 13.09 -6.65 20.79
C GLY A 245 12.74 -6.34 19.33
N ALA A 246 12.01 -5.26 19.02
CA ALA A 246 11.72 -4.91 17.64
C ALA A 246 13.00 -4.50 16.87
N THR A 247 13.13 -4.94 15.61
CA THR A 247 14.29 -4.63 14.77
C THR A 247 13.91 -4.10 13.38
N TRP A 248 12.80 -4.59 12.82
CA TRP A 248 12.44 -4.42 11.41
C TRP A 248 13.55 -4.83 10.42
N ARG A 249 14.41 -5.79 10.81
CA ARG A 249 15.56 -6.26 10.00
C ARG A 249 15.21 -6.79 8.60
N GLY A 250 13.94 -7.12 8.36
CA GLY A 250 13.42 -7.53 7.04
C GLY A 250 13.09 -6.37 6.09
N ALA A 251 13.28 -5.12 6.51
CA ALA A 251 13.14 -3.97 5.62
C ALA A 251 14.25 -4.00 4.56
N ARG A 252 13.86 -3.79 3.29
CA ARG A 252 14.79 -3.90 2.17
C ARG A 252 15.59 -2.62 1.99
N HIS A 253 14.99 -1.45 2.19
CA HIS A 253 15.64 -0.17 1.91
C HIS A 253 16.11 -0.10 0.46
N TRP A 254 15.23 -0.53 -0.45
CA TRP A 254 15.50 -0.58 -1.87
C TRP A 254 15.54 0.82 -2.46
N CYS A 255 16.63 1.17 -3.14
CA CYS A 255 16.80 2.48 -3.76
C CYS A 255 17.70 2.34 -4.99
N ALA A 256 17.36 3.05 -6.07
CA ALA A 256 18.08 3.01 -7.34
C ALA A 256 18.37 1.58 -7.85
N GLY A 257 17.39 0.66 -7.71
CA GLY A 257 17.49 -0.70 -8.22
C GLY A 257 18.32 -1.67 -7.36
N THR A 258 18.76 -1.27 -6.17
CA THR A 258 19.55 -2.12 -5.27
C THR A 258 19.08 -2.06 -3.83
N GLN A 259 19.33 -3.14 -3.07
CA GLN A 259 19.08 -3.18 -1.63
C GLN A 259 20.21 -2.45 -0.89
N ALA A 260 19.88 -1.51 0.01
CA ALA A 260 20.89 -0.79 0.77
C ALA A 260 21.60 -1.67 1.82
N ASN A 261 22.91 -1.48 1.95
CA ASN A 261 23.71 -2.10 3.00
C ASN A 261 23.94 -1.10 4.14
N ILE A 262 23.09 -1.16 5.17
CA ILE A 262 23.12 -0.23 6.31
C ILE A 262 23.73 -0.95 7.52
N PRO A 263 24.79 -0.41 8.14
CA PRO A 263 25.37 -1.00 9.34
C PRO A 263 24.36 -1.13 10.49
N GLN A 264 24.37 -2.26 11.19
CA GLN A 264 23.50 -2.50 12.33
C GLN A 264 24.02 -1.78 13.58
N CYS A 265 23.12 -1.30 14.44
CA CYS A 265 23.46 -0.66 15.71
C CYS A 265 23.69 -1.64 16.87
N TYR A 266 23.43 -2.92 16.67
CA TYR A 266 23.47 -3.93 17.70
C TYR A 266 24.09 -5.23 17.17
N PRO A 267 24.84 -5.95 18.00
CA PRO A 267 25.29 -7.29 17.66
C PRO A 267 24.13 -8.29 17.79
N GLY A 268 24.12 -9.32 16.94
CA GLY A 268 23.19 -10.45 17.07
C GLY A 268 21.80 -10.21 16.48
N SER A 269 20.78 -10.79 17.12
CA SER A 269 19.43 -10.91 16.55
C SER A 269 18.49 -9.73 16.83
N SER A 270 18.70 -8.99 17.93
CA SER A 270 17.88 -7.85 18.32
C SER A 270 18.63 -6.87 19.23
N TRP A 271 18.07 -5.67 19.41
CA TRP A 271 18.59 -4.64 20.33
C TRP A 271 17.81 -4.61 21.66
N GLN A 272 17.40 -5.78 22.14
CA GLN A 272 16.61 -5.91 23.37
C GLN A 272 17.38 -5.37 24.58
N GLY A 273 16.69 -4.65 25.46
CA GLY A 273 17.28 -4.09 26.68
C GLY A 273 18.15 -2.84 26.46
N VAL A 274 18.26 -2.31 25.24
CA VAL A 274 19.03 -1.09 24.95
C VAL A 274 18.61 0.08 25.85
N SER A 275 19.60 0.86 26.34
CA SER A 275 19.34 2.12 27.05
C SER A 275 19.02 3.26 26.07
N LEU A 276 18.43 4.37 26.55
CA LEU A 276 18.17 5.50 25.65
C LEU A 276 19.48 6.10 25.13
N GLU A 277 20.52 6.16 25.95
CA GLU A 277 21.85 6.68 25.62
C GLU A 277 22.49 5.85 24.51
N GLN A 278 22.47 4.51 24.64
CA GLN A 278 22.98 3.61 23.61
C GLN A 278 22.18 3.73 22.31
N PHE A 279 20.85 3.86 22.42
CA PHE A 279 19.98 4.05 21.26
C PHE A 279 20.29 5.35 20.51
N MET A 280 20.53 6.44 21.23
CA MET A 280 20.92 7.75 20.67
C MET A 280 22.35 7.79 20.12
N ALA A 281 23.28 7.01 20.71
CA ALA A 281 24.69 7.04 20.35
C ALA A 281 25.01 6.39 19.00
N CYS A 282 24.15 5.49 18.49
CA CYS A 282 24.42 4.84 17.22
C CYS A 282 24.22 5.78 16.02
N PRO A 283 25.26 6.06 15.21
CA PRO A 283 25.16 6.96 14.06
C PRO A 283 24.30 6.40 12.92
N TYR A 284 24.13 5.08 12.86
CA TYR A 284 23.34 4.39 11.84
C TYR A 284 21.89 4.11 12.28
N ASN A 285 21.45 4.66 13.42
CA ASN A 285 20.11 4.42 13.93
C ASN A 285 19.04 5.03 13.00
N LEU A 286 18.31 4.16 12.31
CA LEU A 286 17.25 4.54 11.38
C LEU A 286 16.02 5.17 12.07
N ALA A 287 15.97 5.21 13.40
CA ALA A 287 14.99 5.99 14.13
C ALA A 287 15.18 7.50 13.92
N SER A 288 16.41 7.98 13.77
CA SER A 288 16.69 9.41 13.59
C SER A 288 16.17 9.90 12.24
N ASN A 289 15.41 11.01 12.25
CA ASN A 289 14.78 11.62 11.07
C ASN A 289 14.01 10.63 10.19
N ARG A 290 13.36 9.63 10.82
CA ARG A 290 12.67 8.54 10.12
C ARG A 290 11.58 9.06 9.19
N GLN A 291 10.76 10.02 9.63
CA GLN A 291 9.63 10.48 8.82
C GLN A 291 10.13 11.19 7.56
N THR A 292 11.13 12.05 7.72
CA THR A 292 11.79 12.75 6.61
C THR A 292 12.41 11.75 5.63
N ARG A 293 13.20 10.80 6.11
CA ARG A 293 13.82 9.79 5.25
C ARG A 293 12.78 8.96 4.51
N MET A 294 11.72 8.51 5.20
CA MET A 294 10.73 7.60 4.59
C MET A 294 9.75 8.30 3.64
N LEU A 295 9.68 9.63 3.67
CA LEU A 295 8.84 10.42 2.76
C LEU A 295 9.60 11.03 1.60
N ALA A 296 10.93 11.16 1.72
CA ALA A 296 11.76 11.65 0.65
C ALA A 296 11.92 10.61 -0.47
N ASP A 297 12.12 11.11 -1.68
CA ASP A 297 12.78 10.34 -2.72
C ASP A 297 14.28 10.30 -2.41
N LEU A 298 14.77 9.14 -1.99
CA LEU A 298 16.16 8.97 -1.59
C LEU A 298 17.11 8.93 -2.79
N SER A 299 16.61 8.71 -4.01
CA SER A 299 17.46 8.68 -5.20
C SER A 299 18.14 10.04 -5.47
N ILE A 300 17.45 11.14 -5.17
CA ILE A 300 17.98 12.50 -5.38
C ILE A 300 19.14 12.85 -4.45
N VAL A 301 19.30 12.11 -3.35
CA VAL A 301 20.38 12.29 -2.39
C VAL A 301 21.46 11.21 -2.49
N GLY A 302 21.43 10.37 -3.52
CA GLY A 302 22.37 9.26 -3.68
C GLY A 302 22.05 8.05 -2.79
N CYS A 303 20.78 7.83 -2.49
CA CYS A 303 20.30 6.73 -1.65
C CYS A 303 21.00 6.70 -0.28
N TYR A 304 21.42 5.52 0.17
CA TYR A 304 22.11 5.31 1.44
C TYR A 304 23.64 5.44 1.35
N ASN A 305 24.20 5.67 0.15
CA ASN A 305 25.63 5.86 -0.08
C ASN A 305 25.87 7.23 -0.75
N SER A 306 25.42 8.27 -0.06
CA SER A 306 25.49 9.64 -0.56
C SER A 306 26.92 10.19 -0.58
N THR A 307 27.33 10.80 -1.69
CA THR A 307 28.58 11.57 -1.80
C THR A 307 28.41 13.04 -1.41
N LEU A 308 27.18 13.47 -1.07
CA LEU A 308 26.86 14.84 -0.69
C LEU A 308 27.38 15.15 0.72
N SER A 309 27.61 16.43 1.00
CA SER A 309 27.80 16.87 2.38
C SER A 309 26.54 16.58 3.21
N ASN A 310 26.70 16.33 4.52
CA ASN A 310 25.55 16.09 5.41
C ASN A 310 24.53 17.24 5.34
N LEU A 311 24.99 18.48 5.22
CA LEU A 311 24.11 19.65 5.15
C LEU A 311 23.27 19.65 3.86
N GLU A 312 23.89 19.39 2.71
CA GLU A 312 23.19 19.35 1.42
C GLU A 312 22.24 18.16 1.35
N ARG A 313 22.69 16.98 1.78
CA ARG A 313 21.86 15.76 1.86
C ARG A 313 20.60 16.01 2.67
N ASP A 314 20.75 16.59 3.85
CA ASP A 314 19.64 16.83 4.76
C ASP A 314 18.68 17.90 4.24
N ARG A 315 19.20 18.95 3.58
CA ARG A 315 18.38 19.98 2.93
C ARG A 315 17.54 19.41 1.78
N LEU A 316 18.16 18.62 0.91
CA LEU A 316 17.47 18.00 -0.24
C LEU A 316 16.44 16.96 0.22
N MET A 317 16.80 16.11 1.18
CA MET A 317 15.91 15.10 1.73
C MET A 317 14.68 15.74 2.41
N LEU A 318 14.87 16.79 3.21
CA LEU A 318 13.75 17.52 3.82
C LEU A 318 12.86 18.21 2.80
N ALA A 319 13.45 18.85 1.79
CA ALA A 319 12.68 19.49 0.72
C ALA A 319 11.85 18.45 -0.06
N SER A 320 12.42 17.28 -0.37
CA SER A 320 11.71 16.17 -1.00
C SER A 320 10.57 15.66 -0.14
N ALA A 321 10.80 15.42 1.16
CA ALA A 321 9.77 14.95 2.08
C ALA A 321 8.59 15.93 2.20
N LYS A 322 8.88 17.24 2.31
CA LYS A 322 7.84 18.29 2.33
C LYS A 322 7.05 18.30 1.03
N HIS A 323 7.73 18.21 -0.11
CA HIS A 323 7.10 18.17 -1.42
C HIS A 323 6.20 16.95 -1.60
N ASN A 324 6.69 15.74 -1.30
CA ASN A 324 5.93 14.51 -1.44
C ASN A 324 4.72 14.47 -0.49
N LEU A 325 4.88 14.92 0.75
CA LEU A 325 3.78 15.04 1.70
C LEU A 325 2.73 16.06 1.26
N GLN A 326 3.17 17.19 0.68
CA GLN A 326 2.28 18.18 0.07
C GLN A 326 1.56 17.62 -1.16
N PHE A 327 2.21 16.77 -1.93
CA PHE A 327 1.58 16.15 -3.09
C PHE A 327 0.53 15.11 -2.68
N MET A 328 0.76 14.32 -1.62
CA MET A 328 -0.19 13.28 -1.18
C MET A 328 -1.62 13.83 -1.02
N PRO A 329 -2.65 13.13 -1.54
CA PRO A 329 -4.04 13.54 -1.41
C PRO A 329 -4.49 13.62 0.06
N PHE A 330 -3.98 12.74 0.91
CA PHE A 330 -4.31 12.74 2.33
C PHE A 330 -3.14 12.30 3.20
N PHE A 331 -2.99 12.96 4.34
CA PHE A 331 -2.26 12.46 5.49
C PHE A 331 -2.93 12.97 6.76
N MET A 332 -2.72 12.28 7.88
CA MET A 332 -3.19 12.76 9.18
C MET A 332 -2.07 12.84 10.21
N LEU A 333 -2.37 13.53 11.30
CA LEU A 333 -1.51 13.62 12.47
C LEU A 333 -2.04 12.70 13.57
N THR A 334 -1.14 11.99 14.24
CA THR A 334 -1.48 11.05 15.32
C THR A 334 -2.18 11.76 16.49
N GLU A 335 -1.83 13.02 16.72
CA GLU A 335 -2.31 13.88 17.80
C GLU A 335 -3.72 14.46 17.54
N TYR A 336 -4.28 14.26 16.34
CA TYR A 336 -5.53 14.88 15.92
C TYR A 336 -6.44 13.89 15.19
N GLN A 337 -6.82 12.80 15.87
CA GLN A 337 -7.54 11.67 15.28
C GLN A 337 -8.88 12.05 14.62
N LYS A 338 -9.75 12.82 15.28
CA LYS A 338 -11.05 13.26 14.70
C LYS A 338 -10.89 14.19 13.49
N VAL A 339 -9.89 15.07 13.52
CA VAL A 339 -9.53 15.93 12.38
C VAL A 339 -9.06 15.08 11.21
N GLY A 340 -8.24 14.05 11.49
CA GLY A 340 -7.80 13.06 10.51
C GLY A 340 -8.95 12.27 9.89
N GLN A 341 -9.87 11.76 10.72
CA GLN A 341 -11.05 11.04 10.27
C GLN A 341 -11.88 11.90 9.33
N TYR A 342 -12.34 13.07 9.77
CA TYR A 342 -13.15 13.97 8.95
C TYR A 342 -12.43 14.33 7.64
N SER A 343 -11.15 14.66 7.71
CA SER A 343 -10.38 15.03 6.52
C SER A 343 -10.27 13.87 5.52
N PHE A 344 -10.09 12.63 5.99
CA PHE A 344 -10.09 11.44 5.13
C PHE A 344 -11.44 11.26 4.45
N GLU A 345 -12.51 11.31 5.25
CA GLU A 345 -13.86 11.04 4.79
C GLU A 345 -14.31 12.03 3.71
N GLU A 346 -14.04 13.32 3.90
CA GLU A 346 -14.36 14.35 2.89
C GLU A 346 -13.41 14.30 1.68
N THR A 347 -12.16 13.86 1.84
CA THR A 347 -11.22 13.76 0.72
C THR A 347 -11.58 12.62 -0.23
N PHE A 348 -12.04 11.48 0.29
CA PHE A 348 -12.31 10.29 -0.51
C PHE A 348 -13.81 9.98 -0.70
N GLY A 349 -14.70 10.74 -0.05
CA GLY A 349 -16.14 10.48 -0.07
C GLY A 349 -16.52 9.14 0.58
N MET A 350 -15.72 8.68 1.55
CA MET A 350 -15.94 7.44 2.29
C MET A 350 -16.26 7.74 3.75
N ARG A 351 -16.95 6.85 4.45
CA ARG A 351 -17.28 7.04 5.88
C ARG A 351 -16.76 5.90 6.72
N PHE A 352 -16.28 6.20 7.92
CA PHE A 352 -16.02 5.16 8.91
C PHE A 352 -17.27 4.90 9.74
N ALA A 353 -17.54 3.64 10.02
CA ALA A 353 -18.58 3.14 10.90
C ALA A 353 -18.23 3.28 12.38
N ILE A 354 -17.01 3.69 12.70
CA ILE A 354 -16.51 3.89 14.05
C ILE A 354 -15.73 5.20 14.10
N ALA A 355 -15.98 5.99 15.14
CA ALA A 355 -15.27 7.23 15.39
C ALA A 355 -13.82 6.96 15.80
N PHE A 356 -12.88 7.76 15.32
CA PHE A 356 -11.50 7.66 15.78
C PHE A 356 -11.37 8.26 17.18
N GLU A 357 -10.68 7.53 18.06
CA GLU A 357 -10.46 7.93 19.44
C GLU A 357 -9.05 8.46 19.68
N GLN A 358 -8.94 9.56 20.44
CA GLN A 358 -7.67 10.17 20.77
C GLN A 358 -7.09 9.55 22.05
N HIS A 359 -6.01 8.76 21.91
CA HIS A 359 -5.31 8.18 23.05
C HIS A 359 -4.03 8.94 23.38
N ASN A 360 -4.11 9.82 24.38
CA ASN A 360 -2.96 10.61 24.82
C ASN A 360 -2.07 9.86 25.83
N ALA A 361 -2.62 8.89 26.55
CA ALA A 361 -1.89 8.03 27.48
C ALA A 361 -1.07 6.97 26.73
N THR A 362 0.09 7.38 26.21
CA THR A 362 0.98 6.51 25.41
C THR A 362 2.24 6.14 26.19
N LEU A 363 2.87 5.01 25.84
CA LEU A 363 4.19 4.63 26.37
C LEU A 363 5.25 5.72 26.16
N SER A 364 5.15 6.47 25.06
CA SER A 364 6.00 7.63 24.79
C SER A 364 5.71 8.78 25.75
N ALA A 365 4.45 9.07 26.07
CA ALA A 365 4.11 10.11 27.04
C ALA A 365 4.65 9.78 28.45
N ALA A 366 4.49 8.53 28.88
CA ALA A 366 5.07 8.05 30.13
C ALA A 366 6.62 8.12 30.12
N THR A 367 7.25 7.77 28.99
CA THR A 367 8.71 7.85 28.85
C THR A 367 9.20 9.30 28.86
N MET A 368 8.54 10.22 28.17
CA MET A 368 8.92 11.64 28.16
C MET A 368 8.92 12.25 29.55
N ALA A 369 7.96 11.87 30.40
CA ALA A 369 7.86 12.36 31.78
C ALA A 369 9.05 11.96 32.67
N THR A 370 9.83 10.95 32.29
CA THR A 370 10.99 10.48 33.07
C THR A 370 12.33 11.00 32.55
N LEU A 371 12.36 11.75 31.44
CA LEU A 371 13.61 12.21 30.82
C LEU A 371 14.08 13.53 31.39
N SER A 372 15.40 13.69 31.49
CA SER A 372 16.01 14.98 31.79
C SER A 372 15.84 15.96 30.60
N PRO A 373 15.92 17.28 30.84
CA PRO A 373 15.92 18.28 29.77
C PRO A 373 17.01 18.04 28.72
N GLU A 374 18.19 17.59 29.14
CA GLU A 374 19.34 17.31 28.26
C GLU A 374 19.07 16.11 27.36
N GLN A 375 18.47 15.04 27.90
CA GLN A 375 18.05 13.88 27.11
C GLN A 375 16.99 14.26 26.08
N LEU A 376 16.02 15.10 26.46
CA LEU A 376 15.00 15.59 25.53
C LEU A 376 15.61 16.46 24.42
N ASP A 377 16.55 17.33 24.74
CA ASP A 377 17.25 18.16 23.76
C ASP A 377 18.10 17.30 22.81
N ALA A 378 18.78 16.26 23.31
CA ALA A 378 19.50 15.30 22.48
C ALA A 378 18.58 14.58 21.49
N VAL A 379 17.40 14.11 21.94
CA VAL A 379 16.38 13.49 21.07
C VAL A 379 15.89 14.49 20.01
N ARG A 380 15.65 15.75 20.38
CA ARG A 380 15.25 16.80 19.43
C ARG A 380 16.32 17.03 18.36
N LYS A 381 17.60 17.16 18.76
CA LYS A 381 18.73 17.34 17.84
C LYS A 381 18.86 16.20 16.83
N LEU A 382 18.72 14.95 17.28
CA LEU A 382 18.73 13.77 16.40
C LEU A 382 17.59 13.77 15.38
N ASN A 383 16.46 14.40 15.70
CA ASN A 383 15.25 14.43 14.89
C ASN A 383 14.95 15.84 14.32
N ARG A 384 15.96 16.68 14.12
CA ARG A 384 15.77 18.07 13.67
C ARG A 384 15.02 18.20 12.34
N LEU A 385 15.23 17.29 11.39
CA LEU A 385 14.52 17.33 10.10
C LEU A 385 13.07 16.92 10.29
N ASP A 386 12.83 15.88 11.10
CA ASP A 386 11.47 15.47 11.42
C ASP A 386 10.70 16.58 12.18
N LEU A 387 11.37 17.38 13.01
CA LEU A 387 10.76 18.55 13.68
C LEU A 387 10.32 19.61 12.67
N GLU A 388 11.18 19.98 11.72
CA GLU A 388 10.80 20.90 10.65
C GLU A 388 9.72 20.34 9.73
N LEU A 389 9.77 19.05 9.41
CA LEU A 389 8.74 18.37 8.62
C LEU A 389 7.41 18.33 9.36
N TYR A 390 7.42 18.02 10.66
CA TYR A 390 6.21 17.94 11.48
C TYR A 390 5.52 19.30 11.58
N GLU A 391 6.28 20.38 11.78
CA GLU A 391 5.71 21.73 11.81
C GLU A 391 5.08 22.10 10.46
N PHE A 392 5.76 21.78 9.35
CA PHE A 392 5.18 21.92 8.02
C PHE A 392 3.90 21.09 7.85
N ALA A 393 3.94 19.81 8.22
CA ALA A 393 2.83 18.87 8.11
C ALA A 393 1.61 19.33 8.93
N LYS A 394 1.83 19.84 10.14
CA LYS A 394 0.79 20.37 11.02
C LYS A 394 0.11 21.59 10.40
N ASN A 395 0.89 22.55 9.93
CA ASN A 395 0.34 23.73 9.27
C ASN A 395 -0.45 23.35 8.02
N LEU A 396 0.08 22.45 7.19
CA LEU A 396 -0.60 21.97 5.98
C LEU A 396 -1.89 21.19 6.31
N ALA A 397 -1.86 20.29 7.30
CA ALA A 397 -3.03 19.50 7.69
C ALA A 397 -4.18 20.40 8.18
N PHE A 398 -3.90 21.38 9.03
CA PHE A 398 -4.92 22.31 9.51
C PHE A 398 -5.41 23.28 8.43
N GLN A 399 -4.55 23.67 7.48
CA GLN A 399 -4.99 24.43 6.30
C GLN A 399 -5.97 23.61 5.45
N ARG A 400 -5.65 22.34 5.17
CA ARG A 400 -6.54 21.44 4.41
C ARG A 400 -7.86 21.18 5.13
N PHE A 401 -7.80 20.88 6.42
CA PHE A 401 -8.98 20.71 7.26
C PHE A 401 -9.87 21.96 7.25
N LYS A 402 -9.28 23.15 7.40
CA LYS A 402 -10.01 24.41 7.32
C LYS A 402 -10.71 24.57 5.97
N ARG A 403 -10.04 24.25 4.86
CA ARG A 403 -10.65 24.32 3.52
C ARG A 403 -11.84 23.36 3.35
N LEU A 404 -11.72 22.12 3.86
CA LEU A 404 -12.81 21.14 3.83
C LEU A 404 -13.99 21.63 4.69
N ARG A 405 -13.71 22.05 5.92
CA ARG A 405 -14.67 22.63 6.84
C ARG A 405 -15.42 23.82 6.24
N ASP A 406 -14.71 24.76 5.64
CA ASP A 406 -15.29 25.99 5.11
C ASP A 406 -16.13 25.73 3.84
N ARG A 407 -15.90 24.61 3.14
CA ARG A 407 -16.72 24.14 2.00
C ARG A 407 -17.94 23.31 2.41
N ASP A 408 -17.98 22.77 3.63
CA ASP A 408 -19.04 21.88 4.10
C ASP A 408 -20.10 22.66 4.92
N PRO A 409 -21.28 22.97 4.34
CA PRO A 409 -22.34 23.67 5.06
C PRO A 409 -22.91 22.87 6.25
N TYR A 410 -22.65 21.56 6.31
CA TYR A 410 -23.09 20.67 7.38
C TYR A 410 -21.96 20.25 8.31
N PHE A 411 -20.82 20.95 8.28
CA PHE A 411 -19.61 20.58 9.03
C PHE A 411 -19.89 20.30 10.51
N VAL A 412 -20.57 21.21 11.22
CA VAL A 412 -20.79 21.07 12.67
C VAL A 412 -21.53 19.77 12.97
N GLN A 413 -22.58 19.47 12.20
CA GLN A 413 -23.36 18.25 12.36
C GLN A 413 -22.50 17.02 12.03
N ARG A 414 -21.84 17.00 10.87
CA ARG A 414 -21.03 15.83 10.45
C ARG A 414 -19.87 15.55 11.39
N PHE A 415 -19.17 16.59 11.85
CA PHE A 415 -18.02 16.46 12.74
C PHE A 415 -18.42 15.96 14.13
N GLN A 416 -19.61 16.33 14.62
CA GLN A 416 -20.15 15.84 15.90
C GLN A 416 -20.55 14.35 15.83
N HIS A 417 -21.05 13.89 14.69
CA HIS A 417 -21.57 12.53 14.47
C HIS A 417 -20.60 11.67 13.65
N LEU A 418 -19.29 11.93 13.73
CA LEU A 418 -18.28 11.06 13.11
C LEU A 418 -18.40 9.64 13.65
N GLY A 419 -18.35 8.65 12.77
CA GLY A 419 -18.53 7.25 13.16
C GLY A 419 -19.98 6.80 13.29
N GLU A 420 -20.96 7.69 13.07
CA GLU A 420 -22.38 7.35 13.11
C GLU A 420 -22.93 7.21 11.68
N LEU A 421 -23.30 5.99 11.28
CA LEU A 421 -23.88 5.74 9.96
C LEU A 421 -25.41 5.76 10.04
N PRO A 422 -26.11 6.50 9.16
CA PRO A 422 -27.58 6.54 9.14
C PRO A 422 -28.23 5.15 9.00
N SER A 423 -27.54 4.21 8.36
CA SER A 423 -27.98 2.84 8.08
C SER A 423 -27.64 1.81 9.16
N ARG A 424 -26.82 2.16 10.17
CA ARG A 424 -26.40 1.25 11.26
C ARG A 424 -26.61 1.93 12.62
N GLN A 425 -27.78 1.71 13.23
CA GLN A 425 -28.11 2.22 14.56
C GLN A 425 -27.48 1.45 15.73
N SER A 426 -26.66 0.41 15.48
CA SER A 426 -25.96 -0.34 16.54
C SER A 426 -24.47 -0.02 16.51
N ALA A 427 -23.97 0.62 17.57
CA ALA A 427 -22.55 0.84 17.81
C ALA A 427 -21.83 -0.52 17.86
N THR A 428 -21.19 -0.92 16.76
CA THR A 428 -20.16 -1.95 16.83
C THR A 428 -18.92 -1.31 17.44
N GLU A 429 -18.70 -1.53 18.73
CA GLU A 429 -17.50 -1.08 19.43
C GLU A 429 -16.25 -1.67 18.77
N PHE A 430 -15.22 -0.83 18.60
CA PHE A 430 -13.93 -1.28 18.11
C PHE A 430 -13.25 -2.19 19.14
N ASN A 431 -12.95 -3.43 18.73
CA ASN A 431 -12.30 -4.38 19.62
C ASN A 431 -10.78 -4.07 19.75
N TRP A 432 -10.44 -3.41 20.87
CA TRP A 432 -9.08 -3.04 21.27
C TRP A 432 -8.15 -4.24 21.54
N ASP A 433 -8.67 -5.38 22.01
CA ASP A 433 -7.86 -6.57 22.29
C ASP A 433 -7.17 -7.08 21.02
N SER A 434 -7.80 -6.87 19.86
CA SER A 434 -7.18 -7.20 18.57
C SER A 434 -5.92 -6.37 18.27
N VAL A 435 -5.74 -5.18 18.85
CA VAL A 435 -4.57 -4.29 18.66
C VAL A 435 -3.37 -4.74 19.48
N ILE A 436 -3.62 -5.34 20.65
CA ILE A 436 -2.57 -5.79 21.57
C ILE A 436 -1.85 -7.03 21.02
N GLU A 437 -2.59 -7.98 20.44
CA GLU A 437 -2.04 -9.22 19.84
C GLU A 437 -1.03 -8.98 18.71
N ASP A 438 -1.03 -7.79 18.09
CA ASP A 438 -0.25 -7.50 16.88
C ASP A 438 1.06 -6.72 17.16
N THR A 439 1.36 -6.44 18.44
CA THR A 439 2.61 -5.77 18.86
C THR A 439 3.76 -6.74 19.13
N THR A 440 3.51 -8.04 19.04
CA THR A 440 4.47 -9.15 19.14
C THR A 440 4.95 -9.58 17.76
N ASP A 441 5.33 -8.64 16.88
CA ASP A 441 5.99 -8.94 15.61
C ASP A 441 7.44 -9.42 15.86
N VAL A 442 7.56 -10.59 16.49
CA VAL A 442 8.76 -11.41 16.56
C VAL A 442 8.47 -12.65 15.72
N GLU A 443 8.62 -12.52 14.41
CA GLU A 443 8.94 -13.63 13.50
C GLU A 443 9.41 -13.07 12.14
#